data_AF-A0A2M7EA67-F1
#
_entry.id   AF-A0A2M7EA67-F1
#
_cell.length_a   1.000
_cell.length_b   1.000
_cell.length_c   1.000
_cell.angle_alpha   90.00
_cell.angle_beta   90.00
_cell.angle_gamma   90.00
#
_symmetry.space_group_name_H-M   'P 1'
#
loop_
_entity.id
_entity.type
_entity.pdbx_description
1 polymer ?
#
loop_
_entity_poly.entity_id
_entity_poly.type
_entity_poly.pdbx_seq_one_letter_code
_entity_poly.pdbx_strand_id
1 'polypeptide(L)'
;MQINDKDKITILLNLLGEHYNASHKMRERSLNFAIWILGFGVAIIWLLLSGASLTISQNIFLTLFVTIVSLLTIYFLHAIEKGFHTNRNIMIDIQRVLGCYEQGIYVDSKSLFPKKYEEKYKEKKGDKEKNKMTVQNLKKFLRTLDFHFVSIYIWIILITLMIILLIWINPNQQNQKNKKITLNSYTSEQAGLITSANGQK
;
A
#
# COMPACT_ATOMS: atom_id res chain seq x y z
N MET A 1 -33.28 -32.06 6.02
CA MET A 1 -32.92 -32.57 4.68
C MET A 1 -31.54 -33.21 4.79
N GLN A 2 -31.41 -34.51 4.57
CA GLN A 2 -30.10 -35.19 4.56
C GLN A 2 -29.51 -35.08 3.15
N ILE A 3 -28.34 -34.44 3.02
CA ILE A 3 -27.62 -34.34 1.75
C ILE A 3 -26.80 -35.62 1.57
N ASN A 4 -26.85 -36.22 0.38
CA ASN A 4 -26.06 -37.40 0.04
C ASN A 4 -24.55 -37.08 0.04
N ASP A 5 -23.70 -38.03 0.40
CA ASP A 5 -22.26 -37.80 0.51
C ASP A 5 -21.60 -37.43 -0.82
N LYS A 6 -22.11 -37.98 -1.94
CA LYS A 6 -21.67 -37.57 -3.29
C LYS A 6 -21.97 -36.09 -3.58
N ASP A 7 -23.12 -35.61 -3.13
CA ASP A 7 -23.52 -34.21 -3.31
C ASP A 7 -22.68 -33.29 -2.41
N LYS A 8 -22.35 -33.73 -1.19
CA LYS A 8 -21.44 -32.99 -0.29
C LYS A 8 -20.06 -32.78 -0.91
N ILE A 9 -19.47 -33.84 -1.49
CA ILE A 9 -18.17 -33.75 -2.16
C ILE A 9 -18.23 -32.76 -3.33
N THR A 10 -19.28 -32.84 -4.13
CA THR A 10 -19.48 -31.94 -5.28
C THR A 10 -19.59 -30.48 -4.83
N ILE A 11 -20.35 -30.21 -3.76
CA ILE A 11 -20.47 -28.86 -3.16
C ILE A 11 -19.10 -28.37 -2.68
N LEU A 12 -18.33 -29.20 -1.98
CA LEU A 12 -17.00 -28.83 -1.49
C LEU A 12 -16.02 -28.51 -2.63
N LEU A 13 -16.03 -29.31 -3.70
CA LEU A 13 -15.18 -29.06 -4.87
C LEU A 13 -15.56 -27.77 -5.60
N ASN A 14 -16.87 -27.50 -5.75
CA ASN A 14 -17.35 -26.26 -6.34
C ASN A 14 -16.94 -25.03 -5.50
N LEU A 15 -17.17 -25.07 -4.18
CA LEU A 15 -16.74 -24.01 -3.26
C LEU A 15 -15.23 -23.80 -3.30
N LEU A 16 -14.45 -24.89 -3.36
CA LEU A 16 -13.00 -24.82 -3.48
C LEU A 16 -12.60 -24.09 -4.76
N GLY A 17 -13.21 -24.43 -5.90
CA GLY A 17 -13.01 -23.76 -7.18
C GLY A 17 -13.36 -22.28 -7.14
N GLU A 18 -14.47 -21.92 -6.50
CA GLU A 18 -14.89 -20.52 -6.31
C GLU A 18 -13.87 -19.72 -5.48
N HIS A 19 -13.38 -20.29 -4.37
CA HIS A 19 -12.36 -19.66 -3.54
C HIS A 19 -11.03 -19.50 -4.29
N TYR A 20 -10.64 -20.46 -5.13
CA TYR A 20 -9.46 -20.31 -6.00
C TYR A 20 -9.63 -19.17 -7.01
N ASN A 21 -10.79 -19.11 -7.68
CA ASN A 21 -11.11 -18.05 -8.63
C ASN A 21 -11.13 -16.68 -7.94
N ALA A 22 -11.75 -16.57 -6.77
CA ALA A 22 -11.76 -15.36 -5.96
C ALA A 22 -10.34 -14.92 -5.57
N SER A 23 -9.49 -15.87 -5.16
CA SER A 23 -8.08 -15.61 -4.84
C SER A 23 -7.32 -15.03 -6.02
N HIS A 24 -7.54 -15.56 -7.23
CA HIS A 24 -6.94 -15.04 -8.46
C HIS A 24 -7.42 -13.63 -8.78
N LYS A 25 -8.74 -13.40 -8.76
CA LYS A 25 -9.34 -12.07 -8.99
C LYS A 25 -8.88 -11.03 -7.98
N MET A 26 -8.68 -11.41 -6.71
CA MET A 26 -8.13 -10.51 -5.68
C MET A 26 -6.70 -10.09 -5.99
N ARG A 27 -5.85 -11.04 -6.43
CA ARG A 27 -4.46 -10.75 -6.83
C ARG A 27 -4.43 -9.83 -8.06
N GLU A 28 -5.19 -10.15 -9.09
CA GLU A 28 -5.29 -9.35 -10.31
C GLU A 28 -5.73 -7.91 -10.00
N ARG A 29 -6.80 -7.74 -9.20
CA ARG A 29 -7.26 -6.42 -8.77
C ARG A 29 -6.21 -5.65 -7.99
N SER A 30 -5.48 -6.32 -7.09
CA SER A 30 -4.41 -5.69 -6.31
C SER A 30 -3.25 -5.23 -7.19
N LEU A 31 -2.91 -6.01 -8.22
CA LEU A 31 -1.85 -5.69 -9.16
C LEU A 31 -2.26 -4.53 -10.08
N ASN A 32 -3.48 -4.56 -10.64
CA ASN A 32 -4.01 -3.47 -11.46
C ASN A 32 -4.08 -2.15 -10.67
N PHE A 33 -4.49 -2.22 -9.40
CA PHE A 33 -4.49 -1.07 -8.50
C PHE A 33 -3.07 -0.55 -8.24
N ALA A 34 -2.10 -1.44 -7.99
CA ALA A 34 -0.70 -1.05 -7.80
C ALA A 34 -0.12 -0.37 -9.05
N ILE A 35 -0.40 -0.89 -10.25
CA ILE A 35 0.01 -0.26 -11.52
C ILE A 35 -0.57 1.15 -11.64
N TRP A 36 -1.86 1.32 -11.30
CA TRP A 36 -2.52 2.63 -11.38
C TRP A 36 -1.89 3.64 -10.41
N ILE A 37 -1.63 3.25 -9.17
CA ILE A 37 -0.98 4.09 -8.17
C ILE A 37 0.47 4.42 -8.55
N LEU A 38 1.20 3.46 -9.13
CA LEU A 38 2.55 3.72 -9.66
C LEU A 38 2.53 4.74 -10.81
N GLY A 39 1.60 4.59 -11.77
CA GLY A 39 1.43 5.56 -12.85
C GLY A 39 1.10 6.96 -12.33
N PHE A 40 0.24 7.04 -11.32
CA PHE A 40 -0.08 8.31 -10.64
C PHE A 40 1.15 8.93 -9.95
N GLY A 41 1.94 8.11 -9.25
CA GLY A 41 3.18 8.55 -8.63
C GLY A 41 4.19 9.11 -9.64
N VAL A 42 4.40 8.41 -10.75
CA VAL A 42 5.28 8.87 -11.85
C VAL A 42 4.79 10.20 -12.43
N ALA A 43 3.48 10.36 -12.64
CA ALA A 43 2.91 11.62 -13.13
C ALA A 43 3.14 12.79 -12.17
N ILE A 44 2.99 12.58 -10.85
CA ILE A 44 3.30 13.61 -9.85
C ILE A 44 4.79 13.96 -9.86
N ILE A 45 5.67 12.96 -9.91
CA ILE A 45 7.13 13.19 -9.96
C ILE A 45 7.48 14.01 -11.21
N TRP A 46 6.94 13.63 -12.37
CA TRP A 46 7.14 14.38 -13.61
C TRP A 46 6.65 15.83 -13.51
N LEU A 47 5.46 16.06 -12.93
CA LEU A 47 4.92 17.39 -12.69
C LEU A 47 5.81 18.23 -11.78
N LEU A 48 6.40 17.63 -10.75
CA LEU A 48 7.32 18.31 -9.83
C LEU A 48 8.67 18.63 -10.51
N LEU A 49 9.14 17.75 -11.39
CA LEU A 49 10.40 17.92 -12.13
C LEU A 49 10.30 18.87 -13.32
N SER A 50 9.10 19.11 -13.87
CA SER A 50 8.91 20.00 -15.04
C SER A 50 9.15 21.49 -14.74
N GLY A 51 9.56 21.84 -13.51
CA GLY A 51 9.86 23.19 -13.10
C GLY A 51 8.63 24.00 -12.70
N ALA A 52 7.49 23.35 -12.48
CA ALA A 52 6.28 24.01 -11.98
C ALA A 52 6.58 24.76 -10.68
N SER A 53 6.44 26.10 -10.69
CA SER A 53 6.64 26.93 -9.51
C SER A 53 5.40 26.81 -8.62
N LEU A 54 5.45 25.91 -7.65
CA LEU A 54 4.37 25.77 -6.67
C LEU A 54 4.52 26.80 -5.56
N THR A 55 3.41 27.46 -5.23
CA THR A 55 3.34 28.33 -4.06
C THR A 55 3.40 27.51 -2.77
N ILE A 56 3.73 28.15 -1.64
CA ILE A 56 3.80 27.46 -0.34
C ILE A 56 2.45 26.79 0.00
N SER A 57 1.33 27.48 -0.26
CA SER A 57 -0.01 26.91 -0.04
C SER A 57 -0.28 25.69 -0.92
N GLN A 58 0.17 25.71 -2.18
CA GLN A 58 0.07 24.55 -3.08
C GLN A 58 0.93 23.37 -2.60
N ASN A 59 2.12 23.63 -2.07
CA ASN A 59 2.97 22.57 -1.49
C ASN A 59 2.31 21.90 -0.29
N ILE A 60 1.72 22.68 0.62
CA ILE A 60 1.01 22.15 1.79
C ILE A 60 -0.18 21.31 1.32
N PHE A 61 -0.98 21.82 0.39
CA PHE A 61 -2.14 21.10 -0.16
C PHE A 61 -1.72 19.80 -0.85
N LEU A 62 -0.67 19.84 -1.68
CA LEU A 62 -0.16 18.68 -2.40
C LEU A 62 0.42 17.62 -1.43
N THR A 63 1.12 18.05 -0.38
CA THR A 63 1.63 17.16 0.68
C THR A 63 0.47 16.47 1.41
N LEU A 64 -0.56 17.22 1.80
CA LEU A 64 -1.75 16.67 2.45
C LEU A 64 -2.46 15.67 1.55
N PHE A 65 -2.65 16.02 0.28
CA PHE A 65 -3.27 15.17 -0.72
C PHE A 65 -2.50 13.85 -0.90
N VAL A 66 -1.18 13.91 -1.12
CA VAL A 66 -0.32 12.72 -1.26
C VAL A 66 -0.38 11.85 0.00
N THR A 67 -0.39 12.46 1.18
CA THR A 67 -0.51 11.75 2.45
C THR A 67 -1.84 11.01 2.57
N ILE A 68 -2.96 11.66 2.28
CA ILE A 68 -4.30 11.05 2.33
C ILE A 68 -4.40 9.89 1.33
N VAL A 69 -3.98 10.09 0.08
CA VAL A 69 -3.99 9.04 -0.95
C VAL A 69 -3.11 7.85 -0.52
N SER A 70 -1.94 8.11 0.07
CA SER A 70 -1.06 7.05 0.57
C SER A 70 -1.71 6.24 1.70
N LEU A 71 -2.35 6.91 2.66
CA LEU A 71 -3.09 6.24 3.75
C LEU A 71 -4.26 5.40 3.23
N LEU A 72 -5.04 5.94 2.29
CA LEU A 72 -6.13 5.20 1.64
C LEU A 72 -5.61 3.98 0.86
N THR A 73 -4.47 4.11 0.18
CA THR A 73 -3.82 3.02 -0.55
C THR A 73 -3.38 1.91 0.40
N ILE A 74 -2.76 2.27 1.53
CA ILE A 74 -2.35 1.31 2.58
C ILE A 74 -3.57 0.60 3.16
N TYR A 75 -4.63 1.35 3.48
CA TYR A 75 -5.89 0.80 4.00
C TYR A 75 -6.54 -0.17 3.02
N PHE A 76 -6.62 0.20 1.74
CA PHE A 76 -7.17 -0.64 0.68
C PHE A 76 -6.38 -1.94 0.51
N LEU A 77 -5.04 -1.87 0.47
CA LEU A 77 -4.20 -3.07 0.40
C LEU A 77 -4.39 -3.97 1.61
N HIS A 78 -4.54 -3.38 2.79
CA HIS A 78 -4.76 -4.14 4.02
C HIS A 78 -6.10 -4.88 3.98
N ALA A 79 -7.15 -4.23 3.45
CA ALA A 79 -8.44 -4.87 3.25
C ALA A 79 -8.36 -6.04 2.27
N ILE A 80 -7.60 -5.90 1.16
CA ILE A 80 -7.38 -7.00 0.21
C ILE A 80 -6.61 -8.14 0.88
N GLU A 81 -5.52 -7.85 1.59
CA GLU A 81 -4.72 -8.86 2.27
C GLU A 81 -5.56 -9.66 3.28
N LYS A 82 -6.38 -8.96 4.07
CA LYS A 82 -7.31 -9.59 5.01
C LYS A 82 -8.31 -10.50 4.29
N GLY A 83 -8.87 -10.05 3.18
CA GLY A 83 -9.76 -10.84 2.33
C GLY A 83 -9.07 -12.09 1.77
N PHE A 84 -7.84 -11.92 1.26
CA PHE A 84 -7.01 -12.98 0.70
C PHE A 84 -6.69 -14.05 1.75
N HIS A 85 -6.30 -13.65 2.96
CA HIS A 85 -6.04 -14.58 4.06
C HIS A 85 -7.29 -15.32 4.53
N THR A 86 -8.43 -14.64 4.61
CA THR A 86 -9.70 -15.26 4.99
C THR A 86 -10.10 -16.30 3.96
N ASN A 87 -10.03 -15.95 2.67
CA ASN A 87 -10.32 -16.85 1.57
C ASN A 87 -9.38 -18.06 1.54
N ARG A 88 -8.07 -17.84 1.76
CA ARG A 88 -7.08 -18.91 1.84
C ARG A 88 -7.34 -19.87 3.00
N ASN A 89 -7.78 -19.37 4.15
CA ASN A 89 -8.10 -20.19 5.31
C ASN A 89 -9.27 -21.14 5.01
N ILE A 90 -10.34 -20.63 4.38
CA ILE A 90 -11.48 -21.44 3.98
C ILE A 90 -11.05 -22.52 2.98
N MET A 91 -10.20 -22.15 2.01
CA MET A 91 -9.63 -23.08 1.03
C MET A 91 -8.84 -24.22 1.72
N ILE A 92 -8.02 -23.92 2.72
CA ILE A 92 -7.28 -24.92 3.50
C ILE A 92 -8.25 -25.82 4.29
N ASP A 93 -9.30 -25.25 4.88
CA ASP A 93 -10.30 -26.01 5.63
C ASP A 93 -11.04 -27.01 4.72
N ILE A 94 -11.44 -26.59 3.51
CA ILE A 94 -12.07 -27.47 2.52
C ILE A 94 -11.10 -28.57 2.08
N GLN A 95 -9.85 -28.22 1.74
CA GLN A 95 -8.82 -29.20 1.34
C GLN A 95 -8.53 -30.23 2.42
N ARG A 96 -8.59 -29.84 3.70
CA ARG A 96 -8.43 -30.75 4.81
C ARG A 96 -9.61 -31.71 4.93
N VAL A 97 -10.84 -31.22 4.79
CA VAL A 97 -12.04 -32.09 4.78
C VAL A 97 -12.01 -33.07 3.62
N LEU A 98 -11.43 -32.68 2.48
CA LEU A 98 -11.19 -33.56 1.35
C LEU A 98 -10.01 -34.53 1.58
N GLY A 99 -9.25 -34.44 2.67
CA GLY A 99 -8.13 -35.35 2.94
C GLY A 99 -6.88 -35.06 2.12
N CYS A 100 -6.75 -33.88 1.50
CA CYS A 100 -5.61 -33.57 0.63
C CYS A 100 -4.25 -33.47 1.36
N TYR A 101 -4.25 -33.40 2.69
CA TYR A 101 -3.05 -33.37 3.53
C TYR A 101 -2.69 -34.74 4.13
N GLU A 102 -3.57 -35.73 3.97
CA GLU A 102 -3.38 -37.08 4.49
C GLU A 102 -2.60 -37.94 3.47
N GLN A 103 -1.81 -38.89 3.98
CA GLN A 103 -1.04 -39.82 3.14
C GLN A 103 -1.91 -41.03 2.79
N GLY A 104 -1.75 -41.59 1.59
CA GLY A 104 -2.45 -42.81 1.19
C GLY A 104 -3.93 -42.63 0.77
N ILE A 105 -4.49 -41.42 0.86
CA ILE A 105 -5.86 -41.15 0.36
C ILE A 105 -5.87 -41.02 -1.16
N TYR A 106 -4.97 -40.20 -1.71
CA TYR A 106 -4.92 -39.88 -3.14
C TYR A 106 -3.69 -40.44 -3.85
N VAL A 107 -2.57 -40.55 -3.12
CA VAL A 107 -1.30 -41.09 -3.62
C VAL A 107 -0.70 -41.94 -2.51
N ASP A 108 -0.39 -43.20 -2.82
CA ASP A 108 -0.02 -44.24 -1.83
C ASP A 108 1.18 -43.85 -0.95
N SER A 109 2.13 -43.08 -1.49
CA SER A 109 3.40 -42.76 -0.83
C SER A 109 3.52 -41.32 -0.31
N LYS A 110 2.59 -40.42 -0.62
CA LYS A 110 2.69 -38.99 -0.24
C LYS A 110 1.33 -38.31 -0.13
N SER A 111 1.26 -37.27 0.68
CA SER A 111 0.10 -36.38 0.70
C SER A 111 0.06 -35.52 -0.57
N LEU A 112 -1.15 -35.18 -1.03
CA LEU A 112 -1.33 -34.34 -2.23
C LEU A 112 -0.73 -32.94 -2.00
N PHE A 113 -0.90 -32.40 -0.78
CA PHE A 113 -0.28 -31.16 -0.35
C PHE A 113 0.77 -31.36 0.76
N PRO A 114 1.84 -30.55 0.78
CA PRO A 114 2.81 -30.53 1.87
C PRO A 114 2.18 -30.21 3.24
N LYS A 115 2.50 -31.00 4.28
CA LYS A 115 2.04 -30.78 5.67
C LYS A 115 2.40 -29.41 6.24
N LYS A 116 3.50 -28.81 5.78
CA LYS A 116 3.92 -27.43 6.17
C LYS A 116 2.83 -26.38 5.96
N TYR A 117 1.92 -26.59 5.00
CA TYR A 117 0.84 -25.65 4.75
C TYR A 117 -0.26 -25.72 5.83
N GLU A 118 -0.48 -26.89 6.43
CA GLU A 118 -1.43 -27.09 7.52
C GLU A 118 -0.87 -26.55 8.85
N GLU A 119 0.42 -26.79 9.12
CA GLU A 119 1.09 -26.33 10.35
C GLU A 119 1.02 -24.80 10.50
N LYS A 120 1.29 -24.07 9.41
CA LYS A 120 1.20 -22.60 9.37
C LYS A 120 -0.22 -22.07 9.61
N TYR A 121 -1.25 -22.87 9.29
CA TYR A 121 -2.65 -22.56 9.58
C TYR A 121 -2.99 -22.78 11.06
N LYS A 122 -2.58 -23.93 11.63
CA LYS A 122 -2.82 -24.28 13.04
C LYS A 122 -2.17 -23.27 13.99
N GLU A 123 -0.94 -22.83 13.70
CA GLU A 123 -0.24 -21.81 14.48
C GLU A 123 -1.01 -20.47 14.52
N LYS A 124 -1.58 -20.03 13.39
CA LYS A 124 -2.37 -18.79 13.31
C LYS A 124 -3.70 -18.87 14.06
N LYS A 125 -4.32 -20.04 14.19
CA LYS A 125 -5.60 -20.22 14.88
C LYS A 125 -5.43 -20.24 16.39
N GLY A 126 -4.38 -20.89 16.89
CA GLY A 126 -4.03 -20.91 18.32
C GLY A 126 -3.63 -19.53 18.88
N ASP A 127 -2.98 -18.69 18.07
CA ASP A 127 -2.61 -17.33 18.48
C ASP A 127 -3.79 -16.35 18.53
N LYS A 128 -4.84 -16.56 17.72
CA LYS A 128 -6.03 -15.68 17.75
C LYS A 128 -6.83 -15.82 19.04
N GLU A 129 -6.67 -16.92 19.77
CA GLU A 129 -7.34 -17.18 21.05
C GLU A 129 -6.57 -16.58 22.24
N LYS A 130 -5.29 -16.20 22.05
CA LYS A 130 -4.43 -15.61 23.07
C LYS A 130 -3.70 -14.37 22.55
N ASN A 131 -4.27 -13.16 22.68
CA ASN A 131 -3.57 -11.86 22.87
C ASN A 131 -4.42 -10.65 22.40
N LYS A 132 -4.54 -9.49 23.05
CA LYS A 132 -3.59 -8.61 23.79
C LYS A 132 -2.29 -8.29 23.04
N MET A 133 -2.32 -7.23 22.22
CA MET A 133 -1.29 -6.83 21.27
C MET A 133 0.05 -6.48 21.96
N THR A 134 1.08 -7.33 21.81
CA THR A 134 2.47 -7.08 22.22
C THR A 134 3.37 -6.82 21.00
N VAL A 135 4.54 -6.20 21.19
CA VAL A 135 5.52 -5.89 20.12
C VAL A 135 5.97 -7.13 19.32
N GLN A 136 5.92 -8.33 19.93
CA GLN A 136 6.14 -9.59 19.22
C GLN A 136 5.10 -9.85 18.11
N ASN A 137 3.86 -9.39 18.27
CA ASN A 137 2.81 -9.53 17.27
C ASN A 137 3.07 -8.68 16.04
N LEU A 138 3.77 -7.54 16.16
CA LEU A 138 4.19 -6.74 14.99
C LEU A 138 5.24 -7.49 14.18
N LYS A 139 6.22 -8.12 14.85
CA LYS A 139 7.27 -8.90 14.19
C LYS A 139 6.71 -10.18 13.56
N LYS A 140 5.70 -10.81 14.20
CA LYS A 140 4.97 -11.96 13.64
C LYS A 140 4.07 -11.55 12.48
N PHE A 141 3.39 -10.41 12.57
CA PHE A 141 2.61 -9.80 11.51
C PHE A 141 3.45 -9.58 10.25
N LEU A 142 4.61 -8.92 10.40
CA LEU A 142 5.60 -8.72 9.33
C LEU A 142 6.09 -10.03 8.68
N ARG A 143 6.16 -11.13 9.44
CA ARG A 143 6.58 -12.45 8.95
C ARG A 143 5.45 -13.23 8.26
N THR A 144 4.19 -12.84 8.52
CA THR A 144 3.00 -13.49 7.94
C THR A 144 2.43 -12.78 6.72
N LEU A 145 2.82 -11.53 6.48
CA LEU A 145 2.52 -10.86 5.23
C LEU A 145 3.13 -11.68 4.09
N ASP A 146 2.32 -12.06 3.11
CA ASP A 146 2.83 -12.69 1.89
C ASP A 146 3.84 -11.71 1.25
N PHE A 147 5.02 -12.20 0.88
CA PHE A 147 6.14 -11.37 0.37
C PHE A 147 5.72 -10.37 -0.71
N HIS A 148 4.68 -10.72 -1.49
CA HIS A 148 4.05 -9.84 -2.47
C HIS A 148 3.49 -8.55 -1.87
N PHE A 149 2.68 -8.63 -0.80
CA PHE A 149 2.09 -7.44 -0.17
C PHE A 149 3.16 -6.61 0.54
N VAL A 150 4.13 -7.25 1.22
CA VAL A 150 5.26 -6.55 1.86
C VAL A 150 6.01 -5.68 0.86
N SER A 151 6.36 -6.26 -0.30
CA SER A 151 7.07 -5.52 -1.35
C SER A 151 6.27 -4.28 -1.77
N ILE A 152 4.97 -4.41 -2.00
CA ILE A 152 4.10 -3.29 -2.39
C ILE A 152 4.06 -2.20 -1.31
N TYR A 153 3.94 -2.57 -0.02
CA TYR A 153 3.94 -1.60 1.08
C TYR A 153 5.24 -0.80 1.14
N ILE A 154 6.39 -1.47 1.00
CA ILE A 154 7.71 -0.82 1.02
C ILE A 154 7.81 0.18 -0.14
N TRP A 155 7.41 -0.23 -1.34
CA TRP A 155 7.43 0.63 -2.52
C TRP A 155 6.53 1.86 -2.38
N ILE A 156 5.31 1.71 -1.84
CA ILE A 156 4.41 2.84 -1.58
C ILE A 156 5.05 3.83 -0.61
N ILE A 157 5.58 3.36 0.52
CA ILE A 157 6.21 4.22 1.52
C ILE A 157 7.39 4.97 0.89
N LEU A 158 8.24 4.29 0.13
CA LEU A 158 9.40 4.88 -0.51
C LEU A 158 9.00 5.96 -1.52
N ILE A 159 8.01 5.68 -2.38
CA ILE A 159 7.51 6.65 -3.37
C ILE A 159 6.86 7.85 -2.68
N THR A 160 6.03 7.62 -1.66
CA THR A 160 5.39 8.69 -0.88
C THR A 160 6.44 9.62 -0.26
N LEU A 161 7.45 9.06 0.40
CA LEU A 161 8.54 9.84 1.01
C LEU A 161 9.33 10.63 -0.04
N MET A 162 9.64 10.00 -1.18
CA MET A 162 10.33 10.66 -2.28
C MET A 162 9.52 11.83 -2.86
N ILE A 163 8.21 11.65 -3.07
CA ILE A 163 7.33 12.71 -3.56
C ILE A 163 7.26 13.86 -2.54
N ILE A 164 7.08 13.57 -1.25
CA ILE A 164 7.08 14.60 -0.21
C ILE A 164 8.39 15.37 -0.23
N LEU A 165 9.53 14.68 -0.31
CA LEU A 165 10.84 15.31 -0.38
C LEU A 165 10.99 16.21 -1.62
N LEU A 166 10.53 15.77 -2.79
CA LEU A 166 10.54 16.58 -4.01
C LEU A 166 9.67 17.84 -3.93
N ILE A 167 8.51 17.76 -3.25
CA ILE A 167 7.64 18.93 -3.03
C ILE A 167 8.39 20.03 -2.26
N TRP A 168 9.19 19.64 -1.25
CA TRP A 168 9.86 20.59 -0.35
C TRP A 168 11.26 21.01 -0.80
N ILE A 169 11.97 20.22 -1.61
CA ILE A 169 13.31 20.56 -2.12
C ILE A 169 13.27 21.50 -3.33
N ASN A 170 12.11 21.71 -3.96
CA ASN A 170 12.01 22.43 -5.23
C ASN A 170 12.71 23.83 -5.20
N PRO A 171 13.84 24.00 -5.91
CA PRO A 171 14.70 25.19 -5.81
C PRO A 171 14.05 26.46 -6.34
N ASN A 172 12.97 26.35 -7.12
CA ASN A 172 12.27 27.51 -7.67
C ASN A 172 11.65 28.43 -6.60
N GLN A 173 11.36 27.92 -5.39
CA GLN A 173 10.92 28.78 -4.29
C GLN A 173 12.01 29.74 -3.81
N GLN A 174 13.28 29.33 -3.88
CA GLN A 174 14.40 30.20 -3.49
C GLN A 174 14.63 31.30 -4.52
N ASN A 175 14.52 30.98 -5.82
CA ASN A 175 14.73 31.96 -6.89
C ASN A 175 13.66 33.06 -6.90
N GLN A 176 12.39 32.73 -6.64
CA GLN A 176 11.34 33.75 -6.52
C GLN A 176 11.49 34.63 -5.28
N LYS A 177 11.88 34.04 -4.13
CA LYS A 177 12.15 34.79 -2.91
C LYS A 177 13.30 35.78 -3.10
N ASN A 178 14.39 35.32 -3.74
CA ASN A 178 15.54 36.16 -4.03
C ASN A 178 15.19 37.31 -5.00
N LYS A 179 14.43 37.03 -6.06
CA LYS A 179 13.98 38.07 -7.02
C LYS A 179 13.10 39.14 -6.36
N LYS A 180 12.25 38.76 -5.40
CA LYS A 180 11.43 39.71 -4.65
C LYS A 180 12.26 40.59 -3.71
N ILE A 181 13.30 40.02 -3.08
CA ILE A 181 14.22 40.78 -2.22
C ILE A 181 15.00 41.82 -3.05
N THR A 182 15.53 41.42 -4.21
CA THR A 182 16.25 42.36 -5.10
C THR A 182 15.33 43.46 -5.62
N LEU A 183 14.09 43.14 -6.00
CA LEU A 183 13.17 44.16 -6.48
C LEU A 183 12.87 45.20 -5.38
N ASN A 184 12.62 44.76 -4.15
CA ASN A 184 12.34 45.65 -3.03
C ASN A 184 13.55 46.52 -2.61
N SER A 185 14.78 46.02 -2.77
CA SER A 185 15.98 46.83 -2.50
C SER A 185 16.13 47.97 -3.50
N TYR A 186 15.86 47.73 -4.79
CA TYR A 186 15.89 48.82 -5.79
C TYR A 186 14.82 49.88 -5.54
N THR A 187 13.60 49.50 -5.16
CA THR A 187 12.54 50.48 -4.88
C THR A 187 12.83 51.34 -3.66
N SER A 188 13.40 50.75 -2.60
CA SER A 188 13.77 51.50 -1.38
C SER A 188 14.95 52.45 -1.63
N GLU A 189 15.95 52.03 -2.41
CA GLU A 189 17.07 52.88 -2.80
C GLU A 189 16.61 54.08 -3.66
N GLN A 190 15.72 53.86 -4.63
CA GLN A 190 15.14 54.94 -5.43
C GLN A 190 14.27 55.90 -4.60
N ALA A 191 13.49 55.40 -3.64
CA ALA A 191 12.70 56.25 -2.75
C ALA A 191 13.56 57.14 -1.84
N GLY A 192 14.71 56.64 -1.37
CA GLY A 192 15.68 57.41 -0.60
C GLY A 192 16.31 58.56 -1.41
N LEU A 193 16.64 58.31 -2.68
CA LEU A 193 17.19 59.35 -3.58
C LEU A 193 16.19 60.49 -3.84
N ILE A 194 14.90 60.17 -3.99
CA ILE A 194 13.86 61.18 -4.24
C ILE A 194 13.61 62.05 -3.00
N THR A 195 13.64 61.48 -1.80
CA THR A 195 13.44 62.23 -0.54
C THR A 195 14.63 63.12 -0.20
N SER A 196 15.86 62.69 -0.48
CA SER A 196 17.07 63.51 -0.39
C SER A 196 17.01 64.75 -1.29
N ALA A 197 16.44 64.64 -2.49
CA ALA A 197 16.39 65.74 -3.45
C ALA A 197 15.39 66.87 -3.07
N ASN A 198 14.35 66.58 -2.28
CA ASN A 198 13.32 67.56 -1.92
C ASN A 198 13.62 68.34 -0.61
N GLY A 199 14.61 67.94 0.19
CA GLY A 199 14.94 68.58 1.47
C GLY A 199 15.87 69.79 1.41
N GLN A 200 16.34 70.20 0.23
CA GLN A 200 17.27 71.32 0.04
C GLN A 200 16.63 72.59 -0.55
N LYS A 201 15.29 72.75 -0.44
CA LYS A 201 14.58 73.97 -0.86
C LYS A 201 14.12 74.80 0.32
#